data_AF-A0A246BIE7-F1
#
_entry.id   AF-A0A246BIE7-F1
#
_cell.length_a   1.000
_cell.length_b   1.000
_cell.length_c   1.000
_cell.angle_alpha   90.00
_cell.angle_beta   90.00
_cell.angle_gamma   90.00
#
_symmetry.space_group_name_H-M   'P 1'
#
loop_
_entity.id
_entity.type
_entity.pdbx_description
1 polymer ?
#
loop_
_entity_poly.entity_id
_entity_poly.type
_entity_poly.pdbx_seq_one_letter_code
_entity_poly.pdbx_strand_id
1 'polypeptide(L)'
;MFPDFTKYIPLLQTGLDDMKNCLAHLYAEAKATREATQAQQRALAFEFGVVDVQDSARIAPRRLSSLPVIVEAVTDGRAEVDVEALNQGRAVSRGFYANLGDSAFKVTLVGLGGQASTSHTVPPSTTITLTCLISKVIIDAGPDGPATYQLYMQ
;
A
#
# COMPACT_ATOMS: atom_id res chain seq x y z
N MET A 1 15.70 9.29 -72.70
CA MET A 1 15.92 7.89 -72.28
C MET A 1 15.55 7.83 -70.80
N PHE A 2 14.46 7.14 -70.45
CA PHE A 2 14.09 6.98 -69.04
C PHE A 2 15.13 6.06 -68.37
N PRO A 3 15.60 6.37 -67.16
CA PRO A 3 16.51 5.49 -66.45
C PRO A 3 15.83 4.15 -66.16
N ASP A 4 16.57 3.06 -66.37
CA ASP A 4 16.07 1.71 -66.20
C ASP A 4 15.97 1.39 -64.70
N PHE A 5 14.74 1.49 -64.17
CA PHE A 5 14.45 1.32 -62.75
C PHE A 5 14.39 -0.14 -62.29
N THR A 6 14.52 -1.11 -63.22
CA THR A 6 14.42 -2.56 -62.91
C THR A 6 15.43 -3.03 -61.88
N LYS A 7 16.60 -2.39 -61.77
CA LYS A 7 17.63 -2.71 -60.76
C LYS A 7 17.24 -2.32 -59.33
N TYR A 8 16.34 -1.35 -59.16
CA TYR A 8 15.91 -0.88 -57.83
C TYR A 8 14.71 -1.64 -57.29
N ILE A 9 13.96 -2.35 -58.15
CA ILE A 9 12.80 -3.17 -57.77
C ILE A 9 13.18 -4.26 -56.74
N PRO A 10 14.22 -5.09 -56.95
CA PRO A 10 14.57 -6.11 -55.96
C PRO A 10 15.10 -5.50 -54.65
N LEU A 11 15.83 -4.39 -54.70
CA LEU A 11 16.29 -3.67 -53.50
C LEU A 11 15.12 -3.15 -52.65
N LEU A 12 14.07 -2.64 -53.29
CA LEU A 12 12.85 -2.19 -52.61
C LEU A 12 12.06 -3.37 -52.01
N GLN A 13 11.97 -4.50 -52.72
CA GLN A 13 11.29 -5.69 -52.24
C GLN A 13 11.98 -6.27 -51.00
N THR A 14 13.30 -6.42 -51.03
CA THR A 14 14.07 -6.90 -49.87
C THR A 14 13.97 -5.95 -48.69
N GLY A 15 14.08 -4.63 -48.92
CA GLY A 15 13.93 -3.64 -47.85
C GLY A 15 12.53 -3.62 -47.22
N LEU A 16 11.47 -3.86 -48.01
CA LEU A 16 10.10 -3.98 -47.50
C LEU A 16 9.89 -5.27 -46.69
N ASP A 17 10.49 -6.38 -47.10
CA ASP A 17 10.43 -7.65 -46.36
C ASP A 17 11.16 -7.55 -45.02
N ASP A 18 12.34 -6.93 -44.98
CA ASP A 18 13.08 -6.71 -43.74
C ASP A 18 12.33 -5.79 -42.77
N MET A 19 11.73 -4.70 -43.28
CA MET A 19 10.87 -3.82 -42.48
C MET A 19 9.66 -4.58 -41.90
N LYS A 20 9.01 -5.43 -42.69
CA LYS A 20 7.88 -6.24 -42.24
C LYS A 20 8.28 -7.19 -41.11
N ASN A 21 9.46 -7.79 -41.20
CA ASN A 21 9.99 -8.67 -40.16
C ASN A 21 10.30 -7.89 -38.87
N CYS A 22 10.96 -6.74 -38.97
CA CYS A 22 11.22 -5.88 -37.81
C CYS A 22 9.92 -5.42 -37.11
N LEU A 23 8.90 -5.03 -37.87
CA LEU A 23 7.60 -4.64 -37.32
C LEU A 23 6.88 -5.80 -36.64
N ALA A 24 6.97 -7.01 -37.19
CA ALA A 24 6.40 -8.21 -36.58
C ALA A 24 7.07 -8.53 -35.23
N HIS A 25 8.41 -8.39 -35.14
CA HIS A 25 9.15 -8.57 -33.90
C HIS A 25 8.77 -7.55 -32.83
N LEU A 26 8.72 -6.26 -33.18
CA LEU A 26 8.30 -5.20 -32.26
C LEU A 26 6.87 -5.43 -31.73
N TYR A 27 5.96 -5.88 -32.59
CA TYR A 27 4.60 -6.20 -32.18
C TYR A 27 4.54 -7.42 -31.24
N ALA A 28 5.35 -8.45 -31.52
CA ALA A 28 5.44 -9.64 -30.68
C ALA A 28 6.00 -9.30 -29.29
N GLU A 29 7.04 -8.48 -29.22
CA GLU A 29 7.62 -8.01 -27.95
C GLU A 29 6.62 -7.18 -27.13
N ALA A 30 5.91 -6.25 -27.78
CA ALA A 30 4.87 -5.44 -27.14
C ALA A 30 3.71 -6.30 -26.61
N LYS A 31 3.32 -7.34 -27.35
CA LYS A 31 2.30 -8.29 -26.91
C LYS A 31 2.77 -9.11 -25.71
N ALA A 32 4.01 -9.62 -25.75
CA ALA A 32 4.58 -10.41 -24.66
C ALA A 32 4.73 -9.60 -23.37
N THR A 33 5.17 -8.33 -23.47
CA THR A 33 5.24 -7.43 -22.31
C THR A 33 3.85 -7.16 -21.73
N ARG A 34 2.83 -6.94 -22.56
CA ARG A 34 1.45 -6.75 -22.09
C ARG A 34 0.92 -7.98 -21.34
N GLU A 35 1.14 -9.18 -21.87
CA GLU A 35 0.71 -10.43 -21.22
C GLU A 35 1.44 -10.68 -19.90
N ALA A 36 2.76 -10.45 -19.86
CA ALA A 36 3.55 -10.54 -18.63
C ALA A 36 3.08 -9.55 -17.55
N THR A 37 2.76 -8.32 -17.96
CA THR A 37 2.27 -7.27 -17.05
C THR A 37 0.89 -7.64 -16.48
N GLN A 38 0.00 -8.19 -17.31
CA GLN A 38 -1.31 -8.67 -16.84
C GLN A 38 -1.18 -9.85 -15.88
N ALA A 39 -0.26 -10.78 -16.13
CA ALA A 39 0.00 -11.91 -15.24
C ALA A 39 0.54 -11.42 -13.88
N GLN A 40 1.48 -10.47 -13.89
CA GLN A 40 2.00 -9.84 -12.67
C GLN A 40 0.90 -9.10 -11.91
N GLN A 41 0.06 -8.33 -12.59
CA GLN A 41 -1.07 -7.65 -11.95
C GLN A 41 -2.04 -8.63 -11.29
N ARG A 42 -2.34 -9.77 -11.94
CA ARG A 42 -3.20 -10.81 -11.35
C ARG A 42 -2.55 -11.48 -10.15
N ALA A 43 -1.24 -11.75 -10.20
CA ALA A 43 -0.50 -12.31 -9.07
C ALA A 43 -0.51 -11.36 -7.88
N LEU A 44 -0.23 -10.07 -8.11
CA LEU A 44 -0.28 -9.03 -7.08
C LEU A 44 -1.70 -8.85 -6.51
N ALA A 45 -2.72 -8.89 -7.37
CA ALA A 45 -4.12 -8.81 -6.94
C ALA A 45 -4.56 -10.03 -6.11
N PHE A 46 -4.00 -11.21 -6.38
CA PHE A 46 -4.25 -12.41 -5.59
C PHE A 46 -3.58 -12.35 -4.22
N GLU A 47 -2.33 -11.89 -4.16
CA GLU A 47 -1.56 -11.80 -2.91
C GLU A 47 -2.01 -10.66 -1.99
N PHE A 48 -2.41 -9.52 -2.55
CA PHE A 48 -2.68 -8.28 -1.80
C PHE A 48 -4.13 -7.80 -1.89
N GLY A 49 -5.00 -8.50 -2.63
CA GLY A 49 -6.35 -8.05 -2.94
C GLY A 49 -6.38 -6.97 -4.03
N VAL A 50 -7.57 -6.73 -4.60
CA VAL A 50 -7.79 -5.65 -5.59
C VAL A 50 -8.07 -4.35 -4.83
N VAL A 51 -7.15 -3.39 -4.90
CA VAL A 51 -7.41 -2.02 -4.46
C VAL A 51 -8.02 -1.26 -5.63
N ASP A 52 -9.35 -1.23 -5.70
CA ASP A 52 -10.05 -0.42 -6.71
C ASP A 52 -9.86 1.06 -6.37
N VAL A 53 -9.36 1.85 -7.31
CA VAL A 53 -9.01 3.27 -7.09
C VAL A 53 -10.26 4.16 -7.11
N GLN A 54 -11.45 3.60 -7.33
CA GLN A 54 -12.70 4.37 -7.35
C GLN A 54 -13.50 4.25 -6.04
N ASP A 55 -13.87 5.45 -5.53
CA ASP A 55 -14.95 5.77 -4.58
C ASP A 55 -14.71 5.80 -3.06
N SER A 56 -13.47 5.94 -2.57
CA SER A 56 -13.27 6.42 -1.19
C SER A 56 -12.10 7.38 -1.04
N ALA A 57 -12.42 8.68 -0.88
CA ALA A 57 -11.45 9.71 -0.48
C ALA A 57 -10.71 9.35 0.82
N ARG A 58 -11.29 8.43 1.63
CA ARG A 58 -10.76 7.91 2.89
C ARG A 58 -9.64 6.86 2.75
N ILE A 59 -9.53 6.17 1.60
CA ILE A 59 -8.63 5.01 1.40
C ILE A 59 -7.57 5.27 0.30
N ALA A 60 -7.63 6.40 -0.41
CA ALA A 60 -6.66 6.67 -1.48
C ALA A 60 -5.20 6.78 -0.97
N PRO A 61 -4.22 6.23 -1.72
CA PRO A 61 -2.81 6.18 -1.30
C PRO A 61 -2.24 7.57 -1.03
N ARG A 62 -1.44 7.68 0.05
CA ARG A 62 -0.80 8.94 0.49
C ARG A 62 -0.03 9.58 -0.67
N ARG A 63 -0.24 10.89 -0.88
CA ARG A 63 0.74 11.72 -1.58
C ARG A 63 1.98 11.83 -0.68
N LEU A 64 3.18 11.79 -1.25
CA LEU A 64 4.48 11.83 -0.56
C LEU A 64 4.70 13.03 0.41
N SER A 65 3.76 13.97 0.50
CA SER A 65 3.84 15.19 1.29
C SER A 65 3.27 15.10 2.71
N SER A 66 2.62 14.02 3.11
CA SER A 66 2.09 13.89 4.49
C SER A 66 3.07 13.16 5.41
N LEU A 67 3.44 13.82 6.51
CA LEU A 67 4.28 13.24 7.56
C LEU A 67 3.52 12.10 8.29
N PRO A 68 4.21 11.04 8.75
CA PRO A 68 3.59 9.98 9.54
C PRO A 68 2.98 10.56 10.82
N VAL A 69 1.86 9.98 11.27
CA VAL A 69 1.26 10.34 12.55
C VAL A 69 2.05 9.62 13.63
N ILE A 70 2.66 10.38 14.53
CA ILE A 70 3.42 9.87 15.67
C ILE A 70 2.76 10.40 16.93
N VAL A 71 2.30 9.49 17.79
CA VAL A 71 1.71 9.82 19.08
C VAL A 71 2.48 9.07 20.15
N GLU A 72 3.06 9.79 21.08
CA GLU A 72 3.74 9.23 22.24
C GLU A 72 3.13 9.85 23.49
N ALA A 73 2.61 9.02 24.39
CA ALA A 73 1.89 9.50 25.56
C ALA A 73 1.91 8.47 26.69
N VAL A 74 1.60 8.98 27.88
CA VAL A 74 1.36 8.19 29.10
C VAL A 74 -0.09 8.38 29.51
N THR A 75 -0.77 7.29 29.85
CA THR A 75 -2.16 7.33 30.34
C THR A 75 -2.35 6.41 31.54
N ASP A 76 -3.03 6.92 32.56
CA ASP A 76 -3.45 6.16 33.75
C ASP A 76 -4.82 5.49 33.56
N GLY A 77 -5.51 5.79 32.45
CA GLY A 77 -6.83 5.29 32.13
C GLY A 77 -7.01 5.02 30.64
N ARG A 78 -8.26 4.84 30.21
CA ARG A 78 -8.61 4.61 28.80
C ARG A 78 -8.30 5.85 27.96
N ALA A 79 -7.39 5.70 27.00
CA ALA A 79 -7.09 6.70 26.00
C ALA A 79 -7.66 6.27 24.64
N GLU A 80 -8.35 7.19 23.96
CA GLU A 80 -8.81 7.00 22.60
C GLU A 80 -8.02 7.90 21.65
N VAL A 81 -7.26 7.29 20.75
CA VAL A 81 -6.50 8.00 19.73
C VAL A 81 -7.21 7.86 18.40
N ASP A 82 -7.84 8.94 17.95
CA ASP A 82 -8.45 9.03 16.62
C ASP A 82 -7.37 9.26 15.55
N VAL A 83 -6.83 8.14 15.06
CA VAL A 83 -5.77 8.14 14.05
C VAL A 83 -6.27 8.72 12.73
N GLU A 84 -7.55 8.52 12.41
CA GLU A 84 -8.16 9.02 11.20
C GLU A 84 -8.21 10.55 11.20
N ALA A 85 -8.67 11.16 12.29
CA ALA A 85 -8.67 12.62 12.45
C ALA A 85 -7.25 13.19 12.35
N LEU A 86 -6.28 12.55 13.00
CA LEU A 86 -4.86 12.95 12.95
C LEU A 86 -4.25 12.78 11.55
N ASN A 87 -4.75 11.83 10.76
CA ASN A 87 -4.33 11.58 9.38
C ASN A 87 -5.26 12.27 8.35
N GLN A 88 -5.80 13.44 8.70
CA GLN A 88 -6.60 14.29 7.80
C GLN A 88 -7.87 13.59 7.27
N GLY A 89 -8.53 12.78 8.09
CA GLY A 89 -9.75 12.06 7.73
C GLY A 89 -9.52 10.81 6.87
N ARG A 90 -8.32 10.22 6.92
CA ARG A 90 -7.97 9.02 6.16
C ARG A 90 -7.57 7.88 7.08
N ALA A 91 -8.03 6.67 6.78
CA ALA A 91 -7.58 5.50 7.53
C ALA A 91 -6.12 5.19 7.23
N VAL A 92 -5.48 4.58 8.21
CA VAL A 92 -4.07 4.19 8.15
C VAL A 92 -3.99 2.69 7.94
N SER A 93 -3.06 2.26 7.08
CA SER A 93 -2.88 0.86 6.70
C SER A 93 -1.55 0.26 7.17
N ARG A 94 -0.58 1.09 7.55
CA ARG A 94 0.77 0.67 7.94
C ARG A 94 1.20 1.39 9.20
N GLY A 95 2.15 0.80 9.91
CA GLY A 95 2.69 1.39 11.13
C GLY A 95 2.94 0.36 12.22
N PHE A 96 3.07 0.83 13.45
CA PHE A 96 3.19 0.00 14.63
C PHE A 96 2.66 0.74 15.86
N TYR A 97 2.37 -0.04 16.89
CA TYR A 97 2.17 0.46 18.24
C TYR A 97 3.13 -0.28 19.17
N ALA A 98 3.72 0.47 20.09
CA ALA A 98 4.74 -0.04 21.00
C ALA A 98 4.38 0.31 22.45
N ASN A 99 4.66 -0.63 23.35
CA ASN A 99 4.69 -0.38 24.77
C ASN A 99 6.10 0.05 25.16
N LEU A 100 6.25 1.31 25.56
CA LEU A 100 7.52 1.89 26.01
C LEU A 100 7.67 1.87 27.54
N GLY A 101 6.64 1.44 28.26
CA GLY A 101 6.63 1.39 29.72
C GLY A 101 6.99 0.01 30.27
N ASP A 102 6.94 -0.06 31.60
CA ASP A 102 7.25 -1.27 32.39
C ASP A 102 6.00 -2.11 32.71
N SER A 103 4.80 -1.57 32.50
CA SER A 103 3.52 -2.25 32.76
C SER A 103 2.83 -2.67 31.47
N ALA A 104 2.17 -3.82 31.49
CA ALA A 104 1.37 -4.26 30.35
C ALA A 104 0.07 -3.46 30.25
N PHE A 105 -0.39 -3.19 29.03
CA PHE A 105 -1.68 -2.54 28.78
C PHE A 105 -2.46 -3.27 27.70
N LYS A 106 -3.76 -2.99 27.59
CA LYS A 106 -4.61 -3.57 26.54
C LYS A 106 -4.78 -2.61 25.39
N VAL A 107 -4.75 -3.15 24.17
CA VAL A 107 -5.00 -2.41 22.94
C VAL A 107 -6.21 -2.99 22.25
N THR A 108 -7.09 -2.09 21.80
CA THR A 108 -8.22 -2.41 20.93
C THR A 108 -8.12 -1.54 19.68
N LEU A 109 -8.12 -2.18 18.50
CA LEU A 109 -8.02 -1.51 17.21
C LEU A 109 -9.42 -1.37 16.62
N VAL A 110 -9.77 -0.20 16.10
CA VAL A 110 -11.08 0.05 15.47
C VAL A 110 -10.89 0.24 13.98
N GLY A 111 -11.55 -0.60 13.19
CA GLY A 111 -11.50 -0.52 11.72
C GLY A 111 -12.31 0.64 11.14
N LEU A 112 -12.27 0.78 9.82
CA LEU A 112 -13.00 1.80 9.04
C LEU A 112 -14.53 1.76 9.24
N GLY A 113 -15.10 0.60 9.54
CA GLY A 113 -16.53 0.40 9.78
C GLY A 113 -16.97 0.60 11.23
N GLY A 114 -16.08 1.10 12.11
CA GLY A 114 -16.35 1.22 13.55
C GLY A 114 -16.34 -0.12 14.31
N GLN A 115 -15.99 -1.22 13.64
CA GLN A 115 -15.84 -2.52 14.29
C GLN A 115 -14.55 -2.56 15.10
N ALA A 116 -14.69 -2.79 16.40
CA ALA A 116 -13.58 -3.00 17.31
C ALA A 116 -13.05 -4.44 17.18
N SER A 117 -11.73 -4.58 17.12
CA SER A 117 -11.05 -5.87 17.22
C SER A 117 -11.22 -6.46 18.62
N THR A 118 -10.89 -7.74 18.78
CA THR A 118 -10.67 -8.30 20.11
C THR A 118 -9.52 -7.55 20.79
N SER A 119 -9.75 -7.11 22.03
CA SER A 119 -8.70 -6.48 22.83
C SER A 119 -7.60 -7.51 23.13
N HIS A 120 -6.35 -7.11 23.01
CA HIS A 120 -5.20 -7.96 23.37
C HIS A 120 -4.22 -7.18 24.25
N THR A 121 -3.45 -7.90 25.04
CA THR A 121 -2.47 -7.30 25.96
C THR A 121 -1.15 -7.13 25.26
N VAL A 122 -0.55 -5.94 25.37
CA VAL A 122 0.78 -5.62 24.86
C VAL A 122 1.76 -5.63 26.04
N PRO A 123 2.69 -6.60 26.09
CA PRO A 123 3.69 -6.67 27.15
C PRO A 123 4.64 -5.46 27.11
N PRO A 124 5.34 -5.17 28.22
CA PRO A 124 6.39 -4.15 28.28
C PRO A 124 7.42 -4.32 27.16
N SER A 125 7.97 -3.21 26.68
CA SER A 125 9.04 -3.19 25.65
C SER A 125 8.70 -3.96 24.36
N THR A 126 7.42 -4.16 24.06
CA THR A 126 6.98 -4.90 22.87
C THR A 126 6.47 -3.94 21.81
N THR A 127 6.87 -4.17 20.56
CA THR A 127 6.36 -3.46 19.38
C THR A 127 5.54 -4.42 18.52
N ILE A 128 4.34 -3.99 18.12
CA ILE A 128 3.45 -4.77 17.28
C ILE A 128 3.15 -3.99 16.00
N THR A 129 3.47 -4.59 14.86
CA THR A 129 3.24 -4.03 13.53
C THR A 129 1.76 -4.10 13.16
N LEU A 130 1.28 -3.08 12.46
CA LEU A 130 -0.06 -3.00 11.92
C LEU A 130 -0.17 -3.65 10.55
N THR A 131 -1.18 -4.51 10.40
CA THR A 131 -1.45 -5.27 9.18
C THR A 131 -2.85 -5.01 8.60
N CYS A 132 -3.64 -4.13 9.21
CA CYS A 132 -5.02 -3.84 8.83
C CYS A 132 -5.32 -2.34 8.76
N LEU A 133 -6.44 -1.98 8.14
CA LEU A 133 -6.92 -0.60 8.04
C LEU A 133 -7.60 -0.16 9.34
N ILE A 134 -7.11 0.95 9.92
CA ILE A 134 -7.55 1.43 11.24
C ILE A 134 -7.97 2.88 11.18
N SER A 135 -9.05 3.19 11.89
CA SER A 135 -9.55 4.54 12.14
C SER A 135 -9.18 5.06 13.53
N LYS A 136 -9.29 4.21 14.56
CA LYS A 136 -9.05 4.58 15.96
C LYS A 136 -8.29 3.49 16.69
N VAL A 137 -7.42 3.89 17.62
CA VAL A 137 -6.73 2.99 18.55
C VAL A 137 -7.19 3.34 19.97
N ILE A 138 -7.58 2.33 20.73
CA ILE A 138 -7.99 2.47 22.13
C ILE A 138 -6.96 1.75 22.98
N ILE A 139 -6.45 2.46 24.00
CA ILE A 139 -5.43 1.98 24.92
C ILE A 139 -6.03 2.01 26.32
N ASP A 140 -6.13 0.85 26.94
CA ASP A 140 -6.63 0.70 28.30
C ASP A 140 -5.45 0.34 29.21
N ALA A 141 -5.12 1.24 30.15
CA ALA A 141 -4.13 0.98 31.18
C ALA A 141 -4.51 -0.26 32.00
N GLY A 142 -3.51 -1.10 32.29
CA GLY A 142 -3.69 -2.29 33.12
C GLY A 142 -3.81 -1.96 34.60
N PRO A 143 -4.16 -2.94 35.45
CA PRO A 143 -4.16 -2.75 36.91
C PRO A 143 -2.75 -2.53 37.48
N ASP A 144 -1.72 -2.92 36.72
CA ASP A 144 -0.32 -2.97 37.17
C ASP A 144 0.43 -1.64 36.95
N GLY A 145 -0.21 -0.60 36.43
CA GLY A 145 0.39 0.73 36.26
C GLY A 145 -0.01 1.46 34.98
N PRO A 146 0.54 2.68 34.77
CA PRO A 146 0.21 3.51 33.63
C PRO A 146 0.68 2.90 32.31
N ALA A 147 -0.10 3.12 31.25
CA ALA A 147 0.28 2.73 29.90
C ALA A 147 1.14 3.82 29.25
N THR A 148 2.41 3.52 29.02
CA THR A 148 3.33 4.37 28.24
C THR A 148 3.44 3.78 26.84
N TYR A 149 2.99 4.50 25.82
CA TYR A 149 2.85 3.96 24.48
C TYR A 149 3.36 4.91 23.40
N GLN A 150 3.74 4.32 22.27
CA GLN A 150 4.05 5.02 21.03
C GLN A 150 3.25 4.41 19.88
N LEU A 151 2.58 5.27 19.12
CA LEU A 151 1.87 4.93 17.90
C LEU A 151 2.59 5.60 16.74
N TYR A 152 3.02 4.81 15.76
CA TYR A 152 3.56 5.29 14.49
C TYR A 152 2.65 4.79 13.38
N MET A 153 2.07 5.71 12.59
CA MET A 153 0.99 5.40 11.66
C MET A 153 1.26 6.05 10.29
N GLN A 154 1.22 5.24 9.22
CA GLN A 154 1.50 5.61 7.82
C GLN A 154 0.45 5.13 6.80
#